data_AF-A0A0W0XW83-F1
#
_entry.id   AF-A0A0W0XW83-F1
#
_cell.length_a   1.000
_cell.length_b   1.000
_cell.length_c   1.000
_cell.angle_alpha   90.00
_cell.angle_beta   90.00
_cell.angle_gamma   90.00
#
_symmetry.space_group_name_H-M   'P 1'
#
loop_
_entity.id
_entity.type
_entity.pdbx_description
1 polymer ?
#
loop_
_entity_poly.entity_id
_entity_poly.type
_entity_poly.pdbx_seq_one_letter_code
_entity_poly.pdbx_strand_id
1 'polypeptide(L)'
;MAKNFSDNMLSQMYLGLAADYKKLFEQIPALAPEQIYWTLYFKVYGELANDGSAFYGLDVEGQGRAWAVFNAFIASTPLYRNNFAQLQQFRREENIKNKLKKRQQLIFINTDPYCRHDALFDWAMLNLYFSSLHAHHHHGGWWGSHHHGHGSNDSINGEGLAFLILLVLVLIAAVLACIALYYMLSQTLNSLERFVWNEGWLQAFITLSSMAAFTTAGALLGTMVVASPLSALVLAAGISNPVGLVVFTTVCLSLALGALGCFATNKLQKYLLKNNDAIDPMDACRFQLTDSEMNDLLDVGLDPIAVKCAITALRGKMGEEGVPALLTRWFTTRGGEKQAILAQVRQLRRGELEEIKVDDMTFNLRRPQVFIPAYYYNAQTQDYVYQTGNLYPQLNVVPPSQPDAYVQHHHGHPSNMASYSDSPPPYEPTQPVYAPTAPNFG
;
A
#
# COMPACT_ATOMS: atom_id res chain seq x y z
N MET A 1 -20.39 0.41 -18.16
CA MET A 1 -19.25 -0.49 -17.86
C MET A 1 -19.09 -0.45 -16.35
N ALA A 2 -19.19 -1.60 -15.67
CA ALA A 2 -19.11 -1.63 -14.20
C ALA A 2 -17.66 -1.45 -13.75
N LYS A 3 -17.47 -0.76 -12.61
CA LYS A 3 -16.14 -0.47 -12.07
C LYS A 3 -15.67 -1.62 -11.18
N ASN A 4 -14.39 -1.98 -11.28
CA ASN A 4 -13.78 -2.96 -10.38
C ASN A 4 -13.34 -2.29 -9.08
N PHE A 5 -13.43 -3.02 -7.96
CA PHE A 5 -12.96 -2.55 -6.66
C PHE A 5 -11.45 -2.79 -6.51
N SER A 6 -10.66 -1.71 -6.55
CA SER A 6 -9.20 -1.76 -6.45
C SER A 6 -8.69 -1.76 -5.00
N ASP A 7 -7.41 -2.09 -4.81
CA ASP A 7 -6.78 -2.08 -3.48
C ASP A 7 -6.66 -0.65 -2.91
N ASN A 8 -6.53 0.36 -3.77
CA ASN A 8 -6.62 1.76 -3.35
C ASN A 8 -8.02 2.09 -2.80
N MET A 9 -9.08 1.66 -3.49
CA MET A 9 -10.46 1.83 -3.01
C MET A 9 -10.70 1.13 -1.66
N LEU A 10 -10.12 -0.07 -1.48
CA LEU A 10 -10.10 -0.76 -0.18
C LEU A 10 -9.47 0.13 0.90
N SER A 11 -8.28 0.66 0.63
CA SER A 11 -7.55 1.48 1.59
C SER A 11 -8.27 2.78 1.93
N GLN A 12 -8.83 3.47 0.93
CA GLN A 12 -9.63 4.68 1.12
C GLN A 12 -10.83 4.42 2.03
N MET A 13 -11.57 3.34 1.76
CA MET A 13 -12.74 3.02 2.56
C MET A 13 -12.38 2.63 3.99
N TYR A 14 -11.32 1.82 4.17
CA TYR A 14 -10.83 1.47 5.50
C TYR A 14 -10.40 2.71 6.30
N LEU A 15 -9.59 3.60 5.70
CA LEU A 15 -9.10 4.81 6.36
C LEU A 15 -10.24 5.79 6.67
N GLY A 16 -11.20 5.94 5.75
CA GLY A 16 -12.41 6.74 5.95
C GLY A 16 -13.26 6.23 7.12
N LEU A 17 -13.48 4.90 7.18
CA LEU A 17 -14.18 4.27 8.30
C LEU A 17 -13.45 4.47 9.63
N ALA A 18 -12.13 4.33 9.65
CA ALA A 18 -11.31 4.55 10.84
C ALA A 18 -11.41 6.00 11.34
N ALA A 19 -11.36 6.98 10.43
CA ALA A 19 -11.49 8.39 10.75
C ALA A 19 -12.88 8.73 11.31
N ASP A 20 -13.95 8.24 10.66
CA ASP A 20 -15.32 8.45 11.14
C ASP A 20 -15.58 7.76 12.48
N TYR A 21 -15.10 6.52 12.64
CA TYR A 21 -15.25 5.80 13.91
C TYR A 21 -14.62 6.58 15.05
N LYS A 22 -13.39 7.08 14.87
CA LYS A 22 -12.72 7.90 15.87
C LYS A 22 -13.53 9.17 16.18
N LYS A 23 -14.01 9.87 15.16
CA LYS A 23 -14.83 11.08 15.31
C LYS A 23 -16.14 10.82 16.06
N LEU A 24 -16.83 9.72 15.74
CA LEU A 24 -18.09 9.32 16.38
C LEU A 24 -17.88 8.83 17.82
N PHE A 25 -16.76 8.15 18.07
CA PHE A 25 -16.39 7.65 19.39
C PHE A 25 -16.02 8.78 20.35
N GLU A 26 -15.34 9.82 19.85
CA GLU A 26 -14.92 11.00 20.61
C GLU A 26 -16.03 12.08 20.72
N GLN A 27 -17.19 11.87 20.08
CA GLN A 27 -18.27 12.86 20.06
C GLN A 27 -18.90 13.10 21.44
N ILE A 28 -19.29 14.34 21.73
CA ILE A 28 -20.01 14.73 22.94
C ILE A 28 -21.40 15.29 22.55
N PRO A 29 -22.51 14.75 23.08
CA PRO A 29 -22.59 13.60 23.99
C PRO A 29 -22.17 12.28 23.32
N ALA A 30 -21.64 11.35 24.13
CA ALA A 30 -21.17 10.05 23.65
C ALA A 30 -22.29 9.27 22.96
N LEU A 31 -22.02 8.75 21.76
CA LEU A 31 -22.96 7.93 21.02
C LEU A 31 -22.97 6.49 21.55
N ALA A 32 -24.14 5.86 21.53
CA ALA A 32 -24.24 4.44 21.86
C ALA A 32 -23.56 3.59 20.77
N PRO A 33 -22.96 2.42 21.10
CA PRO A 33 -22.29 1.56 20.12
C PRO A 33 -23.17 1.19 18.92
N GLU A 34 -24.48 0.99 19.12
CA GLU A 34 -25.43 0.71 18.03
C GLU A 34 -25.56 1.90 17.06
N GLN A 35 -25.57 3.13 17.60
CA GLN A 35 -25.67 4.35 16.79
C GLN A 35 -24.42 4.56 15.94
N ILE A 36 -23.24 4.33 16.51
CA ILE A 36 -21.96 4.40 15.78
C ILE A 36 -21.96 3.38 14.64
N TYR A 37 -22.28 2.11 14.93
CA TYR A 37 -22.33 1.03 13.94
C TYR A 37 -23.24 1.38 12.76
N TRP A 38 -24.48 1.79 13.03
CA TRP A 38 -25.42 2.13 11.97
C TRP A 38 -24.98 3.35 11.18
N THR A 39 -24.37 4.34 11.82
CA THR A 39 -23.90 5.54 11.13
C THR A 39 -22.80 5.18 10.12
N LEU A 40 -21.85 4.34 10.51
CA LEU A 40 -20.82 3.82 9.60
C LEU A 40 -21.42 2.93 8.50
N TYR A 41 -22.34 2.03 8.85
CA TYR A 41 -23.05 1.16 7.89
C TYR A 41 -23.75 1.99 6.80
N PHE A 42 -24.54 2.99 7.19
CA PHE A 42 -25.25 3.83 6.24
C PHE A 42 -24.32 4.71 5.43
N LYS A 43 -23.15 5.08 5.97
CA LYS A 43 -22.17 5.82 5.20
C LYS A 43 -21.62 4.97 4.07
N VAL A 44 -21.20 3.73 4.34
CA VAL A 44 -20.80 2.77 3.28
C VAL A 44 -21.92 2.56 2.27
N TYR A 45 -23.16 2.39 2.74
CA TYR A 45 -24.31 2.29 1.84
C TYR A 45 -24.46 3.55 0.95
N GLY A 46 -24.32 4.72 1.54
CA GLY A 46 -24.36 6.01 0.85
C GLY A 46 -23.27 6.14 -0.20
N GLU A 47 -22.04 5.74 0.11
CA GLU A 47 -20.92 5.72 -0.85
C GLU A 47 -21.20 4.83 -2.06
N LEU A 48 -21.79 3.65 -1.86
CA LEU A 48 -22.12 2.75 -2.96
C LEU A 48 -23.28 3.27 -3.84
N ALA A 49 -24.14 4.11 -3.28
CA ALA A 49 -25.35 4.61 -3.96
C ALA A 49 -25.21 6.04 -4.53
N ASN A 50 -24.25 6.84 -4.05
CA ASN A 50 -24.05 8.24 -4.42
C ASN A 50 -23.18 8.37 -5.68
N ASP A 51 -23.70 8.97 -6.75
CA ASP A 51 -23.00 9.16 -8.03
C ASP A 51 -21.69 9.97 -7.94
N GLY A 52 -21.55 10.82 -6.92
CA GLY A 52 -20.33 11.56 -6.63
C GLY A 52 -19.24 10.76 -5.91
N SER A 53 -19.51 9.52 -5.49
CA SER A 53 -18.54 8.66 -4.81
C SER A 53 -17.71 7.83 -5.80
N ALA A 54 -16.44 7.56 -5.49
CA ALA A 54 -15.64 6.64 -6.31
C ALA A 54 -16.11 5.18 -6.18
N PHE A 55 -16.96 4.85 -5.20
CA PHE A 55 -17.56 3.53 -5.01
C PHE A 55 -18.87 3.35 -5.81
N TYR A 56 -19.35 4.40 -6.46
CA TYR A 56 -20.53 4.31 -7.32
C TYR A 56 -20.27 3.48 -8.57
N GLY A 57 -21.28 2.70 -8.98
CA GLY A 57 -21.22 1.89 -10.19
C GLY A 57 -20.28 0.69 -10.11
N LEU A 58 -19.85 0.31 -8.90
CA LEU A 58 -19.18 -0.98 -8.67
C LEU A 58 -20.09 -2.14 -9.06
N ASP A 59 -19.50 -3.18 -9.62
CA ASP A 59 -20.20 -4.44 -9.87
C ASP A 59 -20.57 -5.17 -8.56
N VAL A 60 -21.34 -6.25 -8.68
CA VAL A 60 -21.82 -7.01 -7.51
C VAL A 60 -20.66 -7.53 -6.66
N GLU A 61 -19.57 -7.97 -7.30
CA GLU A 61 -18.39 -8.44 -6.61
C GLU A 61 -17.68 -7.30 -5.86
N GLY A 62 -17.48 -6.15 -6.52
CA GLY A 62 -16.88 -4.97 -5.93
C GLY A 62 -17.67 -4.40 -4.76
N GLN A 63 -19.01 -4.38 -4.86
CA GLN A 63 -19.88 -4.04 -3.73
C GLN A 63 -19.72 -5.04 -2.58
N GLY A 64 -19.64 -6.33 -2.88
CA GLY A 64 -19.37 -7.36 -1.88
C GLY A 64 -18.04 -7.13 -1.16
N ARG A 65 -16.98 -6.77 -1.89
CA ARG A 65 -15.65 -6.47 -1.33
C ARG A 65 -15.70 -5.23 -0.44
N ALA A 66 -16.47 -4.21 -0.82
CA ALA A 66 -16.69 -3.05 0.03
C ALA A 66 -17.31 -3.46 1.39
N TRP A 67 -18.36 -4.29 1.36
CA TRP A 67 -18.96 -4.79 2.61
C TRP A 67 -18.03 -5.69 3.42
N ALA A 68 -17.17 -6.47 2.77
CA ALA A 68 -16.16 -7.27 3.46
C ALA A 68 -15.15 -6.40 4.21
N VAL A 69 -14.71 -5.28 3.62
CA VAL A 69 -13.83 -4.31 4.30
C VAL A 69 -14.54 -3.67 5.49
N PHE A 70 -15.82 -3.28 5.35
CA PHE A 70 -16.61 -2.78 6.48
C PHE A 70 -16.68 -3.82 7.61
N ASN A 71 -16.93 -5.08 7.28
CA ASN A 71 -17.00 -6.17 8.25
C ASN A 71 -15.66 -6.42 8.95
N ALA A 72 -14.56 -6.45 8.18
CA ALA A 72 -13.21 -6.57 8.72
C ALA A 72 -12.87 -5.39 9.65
N PHE A 73 -13.23 -4.18 9.25
CA PHE A 73 -13.04 -2.97 10.05
C PHE A 73 -13.81 -3.06 11.38
N ILE A 74 -15.13 -3.27 11.33
CA ILE A 74 -15.97 -3.42 12.54
C ILE A 74 -15.40 -4.51 13.43
N ALA A 75 -14.99 -5.65 12.86
CA ALA A 75 -14.42 -6.74 13.62
C ALA A 75 -13.12 -6.39 14.34
N SER A 76 -12.33 -5.50 13.74
CA SER A 76 -11.08 -5.06 14.33
C SER A 76 -11.23 -4.03 15.45
N THR A 77 -12.37 -3.36 15.56
CA THR A 77 -12.56 -2.32 16.58
C THR A 77 -12.73 -2.89 17.99
N PRO A 78 -12.21 -2.20 19.03
CA PRO A 78 -12.38 -2.60 20.43
C PRO A 78 -13.85 -2.76 20.85
N LEU A 79 -14.74 -1.89 20.36
CA LEU A 79 -16.15 -1.85 20.75
C LEU A 79 -16.93 -3.10 20.34
N TYR A 80 -16.60 -3.67 19.18
CA TYR A 80 -17.41 -4.71 18.54
C TYR A 80 -16.77 -6.09 18.56
N ARG A 81 -15.45 -6.19 18.75
CA ARG A 81 -14.70 -7.46 18.75
C ARG A 81 -15.36 -8.57 19.58
N ASN A 82 -15.82 -8.24 20.79
CA ASN A 82 -16.40 -9.23 21.72
C ASN A 82 -17.94 -9.28 21.68
N ASN A 83 -18.59 -8.40 20.91
CA ASN A 83 -20.04 -8.20 20.93
C ASN A 83 -20.71 -8.53 19.58
N PHE A 84 -20.08 -9.37 18.74
CA PHE A 84 -20.63 -9.73 17.43
C PHE A 84 -22.00 -10.40 17.49
N ALA A 85 -22.26 -11.22 18.50
CA ALA A 85 -23.57 -11.85 18.70
C ALA A 85 -24.66 -10.78 18.94
N GLN A 86 -24.34 -9.72 19.67
CA GLN A 86 -25.22 -8.59 19.91
C GLN A 86 -25.46 -7.78 18.64
N LEU A 87 -24.43 -7.60 17.80
CA LEU A 87 -24.56 -7.00 16.46
C LEU A 87 -25.45 -7.80 15.50
N GLN A 88 -25.47 -9.13 15.62
CA GLN A 88 -26.44 -9.96 14.89
C GLN A 88 -27.86 -9.80 15.41
N GLN A 89 -28.03 -9.62 16.73
CA GLN A 89 -29.35 -9.42 17.34
C GLN A 89 -29.98 -8.11 16.93
N PHE A 90 -29.23 -7.00 16.92
CA PHE A 90 -29.74 -5.71 16.44
C PHE A 90 -30.44 -5.87 15.08
N ARG A 91 -29.80 -6.58 14.14
CA ARG A 91 -30.32 -6.77 12.77
C ARG A 91 -31.66 -7.50 12.64
N ARG A 92 -32.08 -8.31 13.61
CA ARG A 92 -33.37 -9.03 13.53
C ARG A 92 -34.56 -8.16 13.91
N GLU A 93 -34.33 -6.99 14.49
CA GLU A 93 -35.43 -6.12 14.92
C GLU A 93 -36.07 -5.40 13.72
N GLU A 94 -37.37 -5.57 13.54
CA GLU A 94 -38.19 -4.92 12.51
C GLU A 94 -38.13 -3.38 12.59
N ASN A 95 -37.89 -2.86 13.81
CA ASN A 95 -37.60 -1.44 14.05
C ASN A 95 -36.40 -0.92 13.24
N ILE A 96 -35.46 -1.79 12.88
CA ILE A 96 -34.29 -1.41 12.09
C ILE A 96 -34.66 -1.16 10.64
N LYS A 97 -35.55 -1.93 10.02
CA LYS A 97 -36.06 -1.63 8.66
C LYS A 97 -36.69 -0.23 8.60
N ASN A 98 -37.45 0.12 9.64
CA ASN A 98 -38.06 1.44 9.76
C ASN A 98 -37.03 2.56 10.04
N LYS A 99 -36.01 2.30 10.87
CA LYS A 99 -34.88 3.22 11.09
C LYS A 99 -34.02 3.39 9.83
N LEU A 100 -33.76 2.33 9.07
CA LEU A 100 -33.05 2.33 7.77
C LEU A 100 -33.77 3.22 6.76
N LYS A 101 -35.09 3.05 6.62
CA LYS A 101 -35.91 3.87 5.71
C LYS A 101 -35.87 5.37 6.05
N LYS A 102 -35.95 5.72 7.34
CA LYS A 102 -35.88 7.12 7.80
C LYS A 102 -34.47 7.72 7.72
N ARG A 103 -33.42 6.97 8.07
CA ARG A 103 -32.03 7.47 8.08
C ARG A 103 -31.41 7.58 6.68
N GLN A 104 -31.80 6.73 5.72
CA GLN A 104 -31.38 6.88 4.33
C GLN A 104 -31.63 8.31 3.84
N GLN A 105 -32.84 8.84 4.02
CA GLN A 105 -33.22 10.19 3.58
C GLN A 105 -32.36 11.30 4.19
N LEU A 106 -31.80 11.11 5.39
CA LEU A 106 -30.99 12.10 6.10
C LEU A 106 -29.49 12.06 5.74
N ILE A 107 -28.96 10.88 5.42
CA ILE A 107 -27.50 10.69 5.21
C ILE A 107 -27.08 11.05 3.79
N PHE A 108 -27.97 10.85 2.80
CA PHE A 108 -27.75 11.26 1.40
C PHE A 108 -27.57 12.79 1.21
N ILE A 109 -27.90 13.61 2.22
CA ILE A 109 -27.95 15.06 2.08
C ILE A 109 -26.69 15.76 2.62
N ASN A 110 -25.86 15.11 3.46
CA ASN A 110 -24.87 15.87 4.26
C ASN A 110 -23.57 15.13 4.64
N THR A 111 -23.15 14.11 3.89
CA THR A 111 -21.85 13.45 4.15
C THR A 111 -20.89 13.68 3.00
N ASP A 112 -19.70 14.22 3.32
CA ASP A 112 -18.60 14.28 2.37
C ASP A 112 -18.20 12.85 1.96
N PRO A 113 -18.12 12.55 0.65
CA PRO A 113 -17.76 11.23 0.20
C PRO A 113 -16.32 10.90 0.61
N TYR A 114 -16.06 9.63 0.93
CA TYR A 114 -14.70 9.12 1.19
C TYR A 114 -13.73 9.39 0.04
N CYS A 115 -14.26 9.66 -1.15
CA CYS A 115 -13.50 9.89 -2.38
C CYS A 115 -13.74 11.27 -2.97
N ARG A 116 -13.74 12.33 -2.16
CA ARG A 116 -13.36 13.63 -2.71
C ARG A 116 -11.85 13.58 -2.95
N HIS A 117 -11.37 14.08 -4.10
CA HIS A 117 -9.95 14.41 -4.27
C HIS A 117 -9.48 15.13 -3.02
N ASP A 118 -8.84 14.39 -2.13
CA ASP A 118 -8.61 14.89 -0.80
C ASP A 118 -7.48 15.86 -1.00
N ALA A 119 -7.78 17.15 -0.83
CA ALA A 119 -6.75 18.16 -0.91
C ALA A 119 -5.60 17.80 0.02
N LEU A 120 -5.80 17.00 1.08
CA LEU A 120 -4.74 16.42 1.91
C LEU A 120 -3.96 15.26 1.28
N PHE A 121 -4.55 14.40 0.46
CA PHE A 121 -3.82 13.33 -0.26
C PHE A 121 -3.12 13.88 -1.51
N ASP A 122 -3.79 14.78 -2.24
CA ASP A 122 -3.21 15.53 -3.35
C ASP A 122 -2.19 16.57 -2.85
N TRP A 123 -2.37 17.19 -1.66
CA TRP A 123 -1.37 18.03 -1.00
C TRP A 123 -0.29 17.19 -0.31
N ALA A 124 -0.52 16.00 0.24
CA ALA A 124 0.56 15.14 0.69
C ALA A 124 1.43 14.69 -0.51
N MET A 125 0.80 14.42 -1.65
CA MET A 125 1.46 14.17 -2.93
C MET A 125 2.17 15.42 -3.48
N LEU A 126 1.56 16.60 -3.48
CA LEU A 126 2.13 17.87 -3.99
C LEU A 126 3.17 18.46 -3.03
N ASN A 127 3.00 18.31 -1.73
CA ASN A 127 3.95 18.74 -0.70
C ASN A 127 5.18 17.82 -0.70
N LEU A 128 5.06 16.56 -1.13
CA LEU A 128 6.20 15.71 -1.52
C LEU A 128 6.91 16.19 -2.82
N TYR A 129 6.21 16.89 -3.72
CA TYR A 129 6.80 17.55 -4.90
C TYR A 129 7.45 18.90 -4.58
N PHE A 130 6.92 19.68 -3.63
CA PHE A 130 7.39 21.03 -3.31
C PHE A 130 8.34 21.11 -2.11
N SER A 131 8.30 20.17 -1.15
CA SER A 131 9.21 20.14 0.00
C SER A 131 10.65 19.76 -0.36
N SER A 132 10.89 19.15 -1.53
CA SER A 132 12.24 18.90 -2.05
C SER A 132 12.81 20.06 -2.88
N LEU A 133 12.08 21.16 -3.03
CA LEU A 133 12.50 22.34 -3.79
C LEU A 133 12.64 23.60 -2.93
N HIS A 134 12.42 23.54 -1.62
CA HIS A 134 12.49 24.71 -0.72
C HIS A 134 13.42 24.48 0.49
N ALA A 135 14.62 23.96 0.24
CA ALA A 135 15.74 24.10 1.15
C ALA A 135 16.93 24.71 0.41
N HIS A 136 17.27 25.94 0.81
CA HIS A 136 18.42 26.76 0.41
C HIS A 136 18.23 27.71 -0.79
N HIS A 137 17.40 28.73 -0.62
CA HIS A 137 17.70 30.05 -1.21
C HIS A 137 17.91 31.07 -0.09
N HIS A 138 19.13 31.07 0.44
CA HIS A 138 19.66 32.15 1.24
C HIS A 138 20.97 32.66 0.61
N HIS A 139 20.88 33.91 0.13
CA HIS A 139 21.91 34.93 -0.06
C HIS A 139 22.69 35.06 -1.39
N GLY A 140 22.71 36.32 -1.85
CA GLY A 140 23.64 36.91 -2.82
C GLY A 140 22.97 37.18 -4.17
N GLY A 141 22.46 38.37 -4.49
CA GLY A 141 23.21 39.63 -4.51
C GLY A 141 23.46 40.01 -5.97
N TRP A 142 22.49 40.66 -6.61
CA TRP A 142 22.62 41.18 -7.97
C TRP A 142 23.09 42.63 -7.88
N TRP A 143 24.39 42.86 -7.96
CA TRP A 143 24.98 44.19 -8.16
C TRP A 143 25.92 44.13 -9.35
N GLY A 144 25.78 45.14 -10.20
CA GLY A 144 26.35 45.20 -11.53
C GLY A 144 27.84 45.50 -11.54
N SER A 145 28.41 45.14 -12.68
CA SER A 145 29.70 45.56 -13.20
C SER A 145 30.01 47.04 -12.94
N HIS A 146 31.20 47.34 -12.42
CA HIS A 146 31.98 48.51 -12.81
C HIS A 146 33.45 48.11 -12.95
N HIS A 147 33.97 48.29 -14.16
CA HIS A 147 35.40 48.33 -14.45
C HIS A 147 36.05 49.56 -13.81
N HIS A 148 37.32 49.42 -13.39
CA HIS A 148 38.45 50.37 -13.38
C HIS A 148 39.47 49.73 -12.41
N GLY A 149 40.55 49.10 -12.86
CA GLY A 149 41.64 49.78 -13.53
C GLY A 149 42.53 50.45 -12.47
N HIS A 150 43.55 49.74 -11.97
CA HIS A 150 44.87 50.30 -11.66
C HIS A 150 45.85 49.16 -11.44
N GLY A 151 46.97 49.24 -12.17
CA GLY A 151 48.07 48.30 -12.05
C GLY A 151 48.81 48.47 -10.73
N SER A 152 49.27 47.33 -10.23
CA SER A 152 50.56 47.21 -9.58
C SER A 152 51.17 45.90 -10.06
N ASN A 153 52.39 46.01 -10.59
CA ASN A 153 53.29 44.88 -10.74
C ASN A 153 53.51 44.28 -9.36
N ASP A 154 52.78 43.22 -9.04
CA ASP A 154 53.19 42.25 -8.04
C ASP A 154 53.10 40.88 -8.71
N SER A 155 54.21 40.15 -8.66
CA SER A 155 54.33 38.78 -9.11
C SER A 155 53.42 37.89 -8.28
N ILE A 156 52.12 37.85 -8.61
CA ILE A 156 51.21 36.85 -8.08
C ILE A 156 51.68 35.53 -8.67
N ASN A 157 52.28 34.69 -7.82
CA ASN A 157 52.74 33.35 -8.17
C ASN A 157 51.57 32.55 -8.74
N GLY A 158 51.41 32.56 -10.07
CA GLY A 158 50.30 31.91 -10.77
C GLY A 158 50.21 30.42 -10.46
N GLU A 159 51.35 29.80 -10.16
CA GLU A 159 51.44 28.43 -9.64
C GLU A 159 50.73 28.25 -8.29
N GLY A 160 50.88 29.21 -7.37
CA GLY A 160 50.21 29.19 -6.07
C GLY A 160 48.70 29.37 -6.17
N LEU A 161 48.24 30.20 -7.10
CA LEU A 161 46.81 30.38 -7.39
C LEU A 161 46.21 29.14 -8.08
N ALA A 162 46.91 28.55 -9.05
CA ALA A 162 46.52 27.31 -9.71
C ALA A 162 46.46 26.14 -8.72
N PHE A 163 47.43 26.05 -7.80
CA PHE A 163 47.45 25.06 -6.73
C PHE A 163 46.26 25.23 -5.77
N LEU A 164 45.94 26.46 -5.38
CA LEU A 164 44.80 26.75 -4.49
C LEU A 164 43.46 26.36 -5.15
N ILE A 165 43.27 26.72 -6.42
CA ILE A 165 42.08 26.33 -7.19
C ILE A 165 41.97 24.81 -7.30
N LEU A 166 43.07 24.13 -7.61
CA LEU A 166 43.12 22.68 -7.71
C LEU A 166 42.79 22.02 -6.37
N LEU A 167 43.31 22.53 -5.26
CA LEU A 167 43.02 22.02 -3.91
C LEU A 167 41.52 22.15 -3.58
N VAL A 168 40.91 23.31 -3.86
CA VAL A 168 39.48 23.54 -3.65
C VAL A 168 38.64 22.59 -4.50
N LEU A 169 38.99 22.41 -5.78
CA LEU A 169 38.28 21.49 -6.68
C LEU A 169 38.35 20.03 -6.21
N VAL A 170 39.53 19.57 -5.79
CA VAL A 170 39.72 18.22 -5.25
C VAL A 170 38.93 18.02 -3.96
N LEU A 171 38.89 19.03 -3.09
CA LEU A 171 38.13 18.96 -1.84
C LEU A 171 36.62 18.88 -2.09
N ILE A 172 36.09 19.69 -3.00
CA ILE A 172 34.68 19.62 -3.42
C ILE A 172 34.37 18.24 -4.01
N ALA A 173 35.22 17.74 -4.92
CA ALA A 173 35.03 16.44 -5.54
C ALA A 173 35.04 15.30 -4.50
N ALA A 174 35.92 15.37 -3.51
CA ALA A 174 35.99 14.41 -2.42
C ALA A 174 34.72 14.42 -1.56
N VAL A 175 34.23 15.60 -1.17
CA VAL A 175 33.00 15.73 -0.38
C VAL A 175 31.79 15.20 -1.15
N LEU A 176 31.66 15.56 -2.44
CA LEU A 176 30.58 15.06 -3.29
C LEU A 176 30.66 13.55 -3.49
N ALA A 177 31.86 12.99 -3.67
CA ALA A 177 32.07 11.55 -3.80
C ALA A 177 31.67 10.80 -2.51
N CYS A 178 31.99 11.34 -1.33
CA CYS A 178 31.56 10.76 -0.05
C CYS A 178 30.03 10.74 0.09
N ILE A 179 29.35 11.85 -0.25
CA ILE A 179 27.89 11.94 -0.23
C ILE A 179 27.28 10.97 -1.25
N ALA A 180 27.84 10.91 -2.46
CA ALA A 180 27.42 10.00 -3.52
C ALA A 180 27.58 8.54 -3.11
N LEU A 181 28.72 8.17 -2.51
CA LEU A 181 28.98 6.83 -2.01
C LEU A 181 27.97 6.44 -0.93
N TYR A 182 27.70 7.33 0.04
CA TYR A 182 26.68 7.09 1.06
C TYR A 182 25.30 6.85 0.45
N TYR A 183 24.91 7.70 -0.51
CA TYR A 183 23.64 7.55 -1.23
C TYR A 183 23.57 6.22 -2.01
N MET A 184 24.61 5.88 -2.78
CA MET A 184 24.68 4.65 -3.56
C MET A 184 24.62 3.43 -2.64
N LEU A 185 25.39 3.39 -1.56
CA LEU A 185 25.34 2.31 -0.57
C LEU A 185 23.93 2.15 0.01
N SER A 186 23.27 3.26 0.36
CA SER A 186 21.89 3.28 0.85
C SER A 186 20.90 2.69 -0.17
N GLN A 187 21.02 3.06 -1.45
CA GLN A 187 20.17 2.53 -2.53
C GLN A 187 20.47 1.06 -2.84
N THR A 188 21.73 0.65 -2.77
CA THR A 188 22.12 -0.75 -2.96
C THR A 188 21.51 -1.62 -1.87
N LEU A 189 21.60 -1.22 -0.60
CA LEU A 189 20.99 -1.97 0.50
C LEU A 189 19.47 -2.03 0.41
N ASN A 190 18.82 -0.93 0.00
CA ASN A 190 17.37 -0.95 -0.28
C ASN A 190 17.01 -1.91 -1.42
N SER A 191 17.81 -1.93 -2.48
CA SER A 191 17.59 -2.79 -3.64
C SER A 191 17.79 -4.26 -3.25
N LEU A 192 18.83 -4.57 -2.48
CA LEU A 192 19.07 -5.92 -1.94
C LEU A 192 17.92 -6.38 -1.04
N GLU A 193 17.40 -5.52 -0.17
CA GLU A 193 16.23 -5.85 0.62
C GLU A 193 15.02 -6.18 -0.27
N ARG A 194 14.76 -5.37 -1.31
CA ARG A 194 13.66 -5.64 -2.25
C ARG A 194 13.85 -6.98 -2.99
N PHE A 195 15.08 -7.39 -3.30
CA PHE A 195 15.35 -8.72 -3.86
C PHE A 195 15.06 -9.83 -2.86
N VAL A 196 15.58 -9.73 -1.64
CA VAL A 196 15.44 -10.76 -0.59
C VAL A 196 13.97 -11.03 -0.27
N TRP A 197 13.14 -9.99 -0.25
CA TRP A 197 11.72 -10.10 0.11
C TRP A 197 10.77 -10.08 -1.08
N ASN A 198 11.28 -10.11 -2.32
CA ASN A 198 10.49 -10.01 -3.55
C ASN A 198 9.53 -8.79 -3.59
N GLU A 199 9.98 -7.65 -3.06
CA GLU A 199 9.21 -6.40 -2.96
C GLU A 199 9.54 -5.45 -4.14
N GLY A 200 9.38 -5.95 -5.37
CA GLY A 200 9.72 -5.21 -6.59
C GLY A 200 11.16 -5.43 -7.04
N TRP A 201 11.49 -6.70 -7.33
CA TRP A 201 12.80 -7.12 -7.84
C TRP A 201 13.20 -6.37 -9.12
N LEU A 202 12.25 -6.07 -10.01
CA LEU A 202 12.51 -5.32 -11.24
C LEU A 202 12.98 -3.89 -10.95
N GLN A 203 12.33 -3.23 -9.98
CA GLN A 203 12.74 -1.89 -9.55
C GLN A 203 14.17 -1.93 -9.00
N ALA A 204 14.45 -2.87 -8.10
CA ALA A 204 15.78 -3.09 -7.54
C ALA A 204 16.83 -3.37 -8.62
N PHE A 205 16.51 -4.20 -9.61
CA PHE A 205 17.40 -4.54 -10.72
C PHE A 205 17.74 -3.32 -11.58
N ILE A 206 16.75 -2.53 -11.97
CA ILE A 206 16.97 -1.33 -12.78
C ILE A 206 17.77 -0.28 -11.96
N THR A 207 17.53 -0.15 -10.66
CA THR A 207 18.31 0.77 -9.80
C THR A 207 19.78 0.36 -9.71
N LEU A 208 20.09 -0.92 -9.48
CA LEU A 208 21.47 -1.40 -9.46
C LEU A 208 22.13 -1.30 -10.84
N SER A 209 21.39 -1.64 -11.90
CA SER A 209 21.91 -1.61 -13.28
C SER A 209 22.21 -0.18 -13.73
N SER A 210 21.32 0.78 -13.44
CA SER A 210 21.55 2.19 -13.73
C SER A 210 22.74 2.72 -12.94
N MET A 211 22.85 2.40 -11.65
CA MET A 211 24.02 2.77 -10.84
C MET A 211 25.32 2.30 -11.50
N ALA A 212 25.41 1.03 -11.90
CA ALA A 212 26.57 0.49 -12.59
C ALA A 212 26.85 1.20 -13.92
N ALA A 213 25.82 1.35 -14.76
CA ALA A 213 25.95 1.98 -16.08
C ALA A 213 26.43 3.44 -15.99
N PHE A 214 25.85 4.23 -15.08
CA PHE A 214 26.24 5.64 -14.90
C PHE A 214 27.60 5.79 -14.22
N THR A 215 28.00 4.88 -13.32
CA THR A 215 29.37 4.87 -12.78
C THR A 215 30.39 4.54 -13.88
N THR A 216 30.13 3.54 -14.72
CA THR A 216 31.00 3.20 -15.85
C THR A 216 31.07 4.35 -16.86
N ALA A 217 29.93 4.95 -17.22
CA ALA A 217 29.89 6.12 -18.10
C ALA A 217 30.66 7.30 -17.50
N GLY A 218 30.54 7.52 -16.19
CA GLY A 218 31.28 8.56 -15.49
C GLY A 218 32.78 8.33 -15.44
N ALA A 219 33.22 7.08 -15.30
CA ALA A 219 34.63 6.71 -15.40
C ALA A 219 35.17 6.97 -16.82
N LEU A 220 34.43 6.57 -17.86
CA LEU A 220 34.80 6.83 -19.25
C LEU A 220 34.88 8.34 -19.54
N LEU A 221 33.89 9.12 -19.14
CA LEU A 221 33.89 10.58 -19.27
C LEU A 221 35.06 11.22 -18.49
N GLY A 222 35.34 10.74 -17.28
CA GLY A 222 36.48 11.20 -16.49
C GLY A 222 37.81 10.96 -17.20
N THR A 223 38.00 9.76 -17.76
CA THR A 223 39.23 9.43 -18.50
C THR A 223 39.38 10.18 -19.82
N MET A 224 38.30 10.37 -20.58
CA MET A 224 38.36 10.95 -21.93
C MET A 224 38.28 12.47 -21.95
N VAL A 225 37.49 13.06 -21.05
CA VAL A 225 37.17 14.51 -21.08
C VAL A 225 37.88 15.26 -19.97
N VAL A 226 37.97 14.70 -18.76
CA VAL A 226 38.48 15.42 -17.59
C VAL A 226 39.98 15.20 -17.38
N ALA A 227 40.51 14.01 -17.68
CA ALA A 227 41.89 13.67 -17.41
C ALA A 227 42.90 14.60 -18.12
N SER A 228 42.64 14.99 -19.37
CA SER A 228 43.54 15.86 -20.14
C SER A 228 43.61 17.30 -19.58
N PRO A 229 42.49 18.06 -19.45
CA PRO A 229 42.54 19.41 -18.89
C PRO A 229 42.98 19.42 -17.42
N LEU A 230 42.63 18.39 -16.65
CA LEU A 230 43.07 18.28 -15.26
C LEU A 230 44.58 18.03 -15.17
N SER A 231 45.14 17.15 -16.01
CA SER A 231 46.59 16.93 -16.06
C SER A 231 47.34 18.22 -16.38
N ALA A 232 46.83 19.02 -17.32
CA ALA A 232 47.39 20.32 -17.64
C ALA A 232 47.34 21.29 -16.44
N LEU A 233 46.23 21.32 -15.69
CA LEU A 233 46.10 22.12 -14.47
C LEU A 233 47.06 21.67 -13.36
N VAL A 234 47.23 20.36 -13.20
CA VAL A 234 48.11 19.76 -12.18
C VAL A 234 49.58 20.07 -12.47
N LEU A 235 49.98 19.99 -13.74
CA LEU A 235 51.31 20.39 -14.17
C LEU A 235 51.52 21.90 -14.00
N ALA A 236 50.53 22.73 -14.34
CA ALA A 236 50.57 24.18 -14.12
C ALA A 236 50.62 24.58 -12.63
N ALA A 237 50.16 23.71 -11.74
CA ALA A 237 50.26 23.86 -10.29
C ALA A 237 51.61 23.35 -9.72
N GLY A 238 52.57 22.94 -10.57
CA GLY A 238 53.91 22.52 -10.16
C GLY A 238 54.00 21.09 -9.62
N ILE A 239 52.96 20.26 -9.79
CA ILE A 239 52.95 18.86 -9.32
C ILE A 239 53.56 17.97 -10.40
N SER A 240 54.69 17.34 -10.09
CA SER A 240 55.48 16.53 -11.02
C SER A 240 54.86 15.18 -11.40
N ASN A 241 53.94 14.65 -10.59
CA ASN A 241 53.23 13.41 -10.88
C ASN A 241 51.70 13.59 -10.79
N PRO A 242 51.02 13.85 -11.92
CA PRO A 242 49.58 14.09 -11.93
C PRO A 242 48.73 12.82 -11.83
N VAL A 243 49.33 11.63 -11.99
CA VAL A 243 48.59 10.37 -12.16
C VAL A 243 47.65 10.09 -10.99
N GLY A 244 48.14 10.25 -9.76
CA GLY A 244 47.32 10.01 -8.56
C GLY A 244 46.11 10.93 -8.48
N LEU A 245 46.26 12.20 -8.84
CA LEU A 245 45.21 13.19 -8.79
C LEU A 245 44.17 12.98 -9.91
N VAL A 246 44.63 12.61 -11.11
CA VAL A 246 43.77 12.26 -12.24
C VAL A 246 42.94 11.01 -11.95
N VAL A 247 43.55 9.96 -11.39
CA VAL A 247 42.82 8.74 -11.00
C VAL A 247 41.82 9.06 -9.90
N PHE A 248 42.23 9.78 -8.86
CA PHE A 248 41.34 10.17 -7.76
C PHE A 248 40.12 10.95 -8.25
N THR A 249 40.33 11.98 -9.06
CA THR A 249 39.25 12.82 -9.61
C THR A 249 38.33 12.02 -10.54
N THR A 250 38.87 11.10 -11.34
CA THR A 250 38.08 10.20 -12.18
C THR A 250 37.18 9.31 -11.33
N VAL A 251 37.70 8.76 -10.23
CA VAL A 251 36.91 7.96 -9.28
C VAL A 251 35.82 8.81 -8.65
N CYS A 252 36.15 10.00 -8.13
CA CYS A 252 35.16 10.91 -7.54
C CYS A 252 34.04 11.26 -8.52
N LEU A 253 34.39 11.58 -9.77
CA LEU A 253 33.42 11.90 -10.81
C LEU A 253 32.53 10.70 -11.16
N SER A 254 33.11 9.50 -11.25
CA SER A 254 32.36 8.26 -11.52
C SER A 254 31.33 7.95 -10.43
N LEU A 255 31.67 8.18 -9.16
CA LEU A 255 30.75 8.02 -8.03
C LEU A 255 29.64 9.07 -8.08
N ALA A 256 29.99 10.35 -8.32
CA ALA A 256 29.02 11.43 -8.42
C ALA A 256 28.00 11.19 -9.55
N LEU A 257 28.48 10.79 -10.74
CA LEU A 257 27.61 10.48 -11.89
C LEU A 257 26.78 9.21 -11.65
N GLY A 258 27.35 8.19 -11.01
CA GLY A 258 26.61 7.00 -10.58
C GLY A 258 25.44 7.33 -9.65
N ALA A 259 25.68 8.17 -8.63
CA ALA A 259 24.65 8.63 -7.71
C ALA A 259 23.56 9.46 -8.41
N LEU A 260 23.95 10.40 -9.29
CA LEU A 260 23.00 11.21 -10.06
C LEU A 260 22.15 10.35 -11.00
N GLY A 261 22.77 9.41 -11.71
CA GLY A 261 22.08 8.48 -12.60
C GLY A 261 21.09 7.57 -11.86
N CYS A 262 21.51 7.05 -10.71
CA CYS A 262 20.64 6.29 -9.80
C CYS A 262 19.46 7.13 -9.31
N PHE A 263 19.71 8.38 -8.89
CA PHE A 263 18.66 9.30 -8.45
C PHE A 263 17.63 9.57 -9.56
N ALA A 264 18.10 9.93 -10.76
CA ALA A 264 17.25 10.21 -11.91
C ALA A 264 16.41 8.97 -12.31
N THR A 265 17.04 7.80 -12.35
CA THR A 265 16.37 6.55 -12.69
C THR A 265 15.32 6.17 -11.65
N ASN A 266 15.62 6.33 -10.35
CA ASN A 266 14.65 6.08 -9.28
C ASN A 266 13.43 7.00 -9.36
N LYS A 267 13.63 8.28 -9.73
CA LYS A 267 12.53 9.23 -9.96
C LYS A 267 11.67 8.81 -11.15
N LEU A 268 12.31 8.41 -12.25
CA LEU A 268 11.62 7.93 -13.45
C LEU A 268 10.84 6.63 -13.17
N GLN A 269 11.44 5.66 -12.49
CA GLN A 269 10.78 4.42 -12.09
C GLN A 269 9.55 4.68 -11.23
N LYS A 270 9.63 5.58 -10.25
CA LYS A 270 8.47 5.93 -9.41
C LYS A 270 7.32 6.50 -10.23
N TYR A 271 7.62 7.22 -11.30
CA TYR A 271 6.61 7.73 -12.21
C TYR A 271 6.03 6.63 -13.10
N LEU A 272 6.89 5.79 -13.70
CA LEU A 272 6.49 4.74 -14.66
C LEU A 272 5.81 3.54 -14.00
N LEU A 273 6.24 3.16 -12.80
CA LEU A 273 5.72 2.02 -12.04
C LEU A 273 4.61 2.43 -11.06
N LYS A 274 4.13 3.68 -11.14
CA LYS A 274 3.04 4.15 -10.30
C LYS A 274 1.79 3.33 -10.60
N ASN A 275 1.29 2.62 -9.59
CA ASN A 275 0.02 1.92 -9.68
C ASN A 275 -1.03 2.65 -8.85
N ASN A 276 -1.89 3.43 -9.50
CA ASN A 276 -2.94 4.17 -8.81
C ASN A 276 -3.97 3.25 -8.14
N ASP A 277 -4.01 1.96 -8.48
CA ASP A 277 -4.94 0.98 -7.91
C ASP A 277 -4.36 0.21 -6.70
N ALA A 278 -3.11 0.44 -6.33
CA ALA A 278 -2.46 -0.21 -5.18
C ALA A 278 -2.72 0.50 -3.85
N ILE A 279 -2.53 -0.21 -2.73
CA ILE A 279 -2.61 0.32 -1.35
C ILE A 279 -1.70 1.54 -1.16
N ASP A 280 -0.47 1.46 -1.67
CA ASP A 280 0.46 2.60 -1.76
C ASP A 280 0.86 2.78 -3.23
N PRO A 281 0.37 3.84 -3.92
CA PRO A 281 0.69 4.06 -5.32
C PRO A 281 2.18 4.27 -5.62
N MET A 282 2.97 4.69 -4.62
CA MET A 282 4.40 4.95 -4.75
C MET A 282 5.29 3.75 -4.37
N ASP A 283 4.71 2.73 -3.73
CA ASP A 283 5.42 1.49 -3.33
C ASP A 283 4.51 0.25 -3.41
N ALA A 284 3.83 0.10 -4.56
CA ALA A 284 2.79 -0.91 -4.77
C ALA A 284 3.26 -2.33 -4.41
N CYS A 285 4.44 -2.73 -4.90
CA CYS A 285 4.97 -4.10 -4.71
C CYS A 285 5.24 -4.48 -3.25
N ARG A 286 5.37 -3.51 -2.34
CA ARG A 286 5.69 -3.77 -0.94
C ARG A 286 4.44 -4.06 -0.11
N PHE A 287 3.36 -3.32 -0.37
CA PHE A 287 2.12 -3.39 0.40
C PHE A 287 0.98 -4.14 -0.31
N GLN A 288 1.15 -4.46 -1.59
CA GLN A 288 0.17 -5.26 -2.33
C GLN A 288 0.41 -6.76 -2.13
N LEU A 289 -0.68 -7.53 -2.13
CA LEU A 289 -0.64 -8.99 -2.24
C LEU A 289 -0.68 -9.37 -3.72
N THR A 290 0.22 -10.25 -4.13
CA THR A 290 0.17 -10.91 -5.44
C THR A 290 -0.96 -11.94 -5.47
N ASP A 291 -1.41 -12.33 -6.67
CA ASP A 291 -2.45 -13.35 -6.82
C ASP A 291 -2.03 -14.70 -6.20
N SER A 292 -0.74 -15.05 -6.28
CA SER A 292 -0.19 -16.24 -5.62
C SER A 292 -0.27 -16.13 -4.10
N GLU A 293 0.16 -15.00 -3.52
CA GLU A 293 0.05 -14.79 -2.06
C GLU A 293 -1.41 -14.79 -1.61
N MET A 294 -2.33 -14.26 -2.41
CA MET A 294 -3.77 -14.32 -2.10
C MET A 294 -4.29 -15.77 -2.08
N ASN A 295 -3.87 -16.60 -3.03
CA ASN A 295 -4.23 -18.01 -3.05
C ASN A 295 -3.61 -18.77 -1.86
N ASP A 296 -2.34 -18.53 -1.57
CA ASP A 296 -1.65 -19.14 -0.43
C ASP A 296 -2.36 -18.79 0.88
N LEU A 297 -2.73 -17.52 1.08
CA LEU A 297 -3.50 -17.07 2.25
C LEU A 297 -4.85 -17.78 2.36
N LEU A 298 -5.53 -17.99 1.23
CA LEU A 298 -6.78 -18.74 1.19
C LEU A 298 -6.55 -20.21 1.56
N ASP A 299 -5.45 -20.82 1.14
CA ASP A 299 -5.14 -22.22 1.45
C ASP A 299 -4.88 -22.43 2.95
N VAL A 300 -4.27 -21.45 3.63
CA VAL A 300 -4.12 -21.47 5.11
C VAL A 300 -5.37 -21.01 5.87
N GLY A 301 -6.47 -20.69 5.17
CA GLY A 301 -7.74 -20.31 5.79
C GLY A 301 -7.79 -18.85 6.30
N LEU A 302 -6.91 -17.99 5.80
CA LEU A 302 -6.93 -16.56 6.07
C LEU A 302 -7.81 -15.82 5.04
N ASP A 303 -8.32 -14.65 5.42
CA ASP A 303 -9.13 -13.77 4.57
C ASP A 303 -8.23 -12.68 3.94
N PRO A 304 -7.97 -12.73 2.63
CA PRO A 304 -7.15 -11.72 1.95
C PRO A 304 -7.64 -10.29 2.15
N ILE A 305 -8.95 -10.06 2.28
CA ILE A 305 -9.49 -8.72 2.49
C ILE A 305 -9.11 -8.22 3.88
N ALA A 306 -9.26 -9.05 4.92
CA ALA A 306 -8.85 -8.71 6.28
C ALA A 306 -7.33 -8.46 6.36
N VAL A 307 -6.53 -9.25 5.64
CA VAL A 307 -5.08 -9.06 5.52
C VAL A 307 -4.76 -7.72 4.85
N LYS A 308 -5.41 -7.37 3.74
CA LYS A 308 -5.23 -6.06 3.06
C LYS A 308 -5.64 -4.88 3.96
N CYS A 309 -6.71 -5.02 4.74
CA CYS A 309 -7.10 -4.03 5.75
C CYS A 309 -6.02 -3.86 6.83
N ALA A 310 -5.46 -4.95 7.35
CA ALA A 310 -4.38 -4.91 8.32
C ALA A 310 -3.10 -4.27 7.74
N ILE A 311 -2.74 -4.59 6.49
CA ILE A 311 -1.63 -3.95 5.79
C ILE A 311 -1.89 -2.45 5.61
N THR A 312 -3.12 -2.06 5.26
CA THR A 312 -3.51 -0.64 5.17
C THR A 312 -3.37 0.07 6.53
N ALA A 313 -3.81 -0.57 7.62
CA ALA A 313 -3.68 -0.03 8.97
C ALA A 313 -2.20 0.19 9.36
N LEU A 314 -1.37 -0.83 9.12
CA LEU A 314 0.09 -0.74 9.32
C LEU A 314 0.71 0.37 8.47
N ARG A 315 0.30 0.49 7.21
CA ARG A 315 0.76 1.56 6.31
C ARG A 315 0.38 2.94 6.82
N GLY A 316 -0.84 3.11 7.35
CA GLY A 316 -1.29 4.33 8.01
C GLY A 316 -0.42 4.70 9.21
N LYS A 317 -0.05 3.71 10.02
CA LYS A 317 0.85 3.89 11.18
C LYS A 317 2.27 4.34 10.80
N MET A 318 2.77 3.98 9.62
CA MET A 318 4.08 4.45 9.13
C MET A 318 4.10 5.97 8.83
N GLY A 319 2.92 6.59 8.70
CA GLY A 319 2.75 8.00 8.40
C GLY A 319 2.92 8.35 6.93
N GLU A 320 2.83 9.64 6.61
CA GLU A 320 2.93 10.16 5.23
C GLU A 320 4.32 9.98 4.63
N GLU A 321 5.34 10.01 5.49
CA GLU A 321 6.71 9.70 5.11
C GLU A 321 6.83 8.24 4.69
N GLY A 322 6.97 8.01 3.38
CA GLY A 322 7.20 6.69 2.81
C GLY A 322 8.39 5.95 3.43
N VAL A 323 8.59 4.70 3.01
CA VAL A 323 9.59 3.82 3.65
C VAL A 323 11.00 4.43 3.54
N PRO A 324 11.63 4.81 4.67
CA PRO A 324 12.97 5.37 4.64
C PRO A 324 13.99 4.30 4.25
N ALA A 325 15.15 4.76 3.80
CA ALA A 325 16.20 3.86 3.38
C ALA A 325 16.69 2.97 4.54
N LEU A 326 17.19 1.78 4.20
CA LEU A 326 17.60 0.74 5.13
C LEU A 326 18.67 1.21 6.12
N LEU A 327 19.67 1.97 5.65
CA LEU A 327 20.66 2.58 6.54
C LEU A 327 20.01 3.52 7.55
N THR A 328 19.15 4.44 7.08
CA THR A 328 18.41 5.35 7.97
C THR A 328 17.54 4.57 8.96
N ARG A 329 16.97 3.43 8.55
CA ARG A 329 16.18 2.57 9.43
C ARG A 329 17.00 1.91 10.53
N TRP A 330 18.23 1.49 10.24
CA TRP A 330 19.11 0.86 11.21
C TRP A 330 19.71 1.84 12.23
N PHE A 331 19.95 3.09 11.82
CA PHE A 331 20.63 4.07 12.68
C PHE A 331 19.71 5.05 13.40
N THR A 332 18.39 4.97 13.20
CA THR A 332 17.43 5.88 13.86
C THR A 332 16.30 5.12 14.56
N THR A 333 15.84 5.61 15.72
CA THR A 333 14.76 4.98 16.49
C THR A 333 13.45 4.92 15.71
N ARG A 334 13.05 6.05 15.08
CA ARG A 334 11.89 6.10 14.16
C ARG A 334 12.04 5.14 12.99
N GLY A 335 13.27 4.96 12.53
CA GLY A 335 13.63 4.00 11.50
C GLY A 335 13.40 2.55 11.91
N GLY A 336 13.78 2.19 13.14
CA GLY A 336 13.55 0.87 13.73
C GLY A 336 12.06 0.54 13.87
N GLU A 337 11.24 1.51 14.28
CA GLU A 337 9.78 1.36 14.35
C GLU A 337 9.18 1.06 12.96
N LYS A 338 9.59 1.81 11.93
CA LYS A 338 9.16 1.56 10.55
C LYS A 338 9.65 0.19 10.04
N GLN A 339 10.84 -0.26 10.43
CA GLN A 339 11.33 -1.60 10.08
C GLN A 339 10.50 -2.71 10.74
N ALA A 340 10.09 -2.52 12.00
CA ALA A 340 9.23 -3.47 12.70
C ALA A 340 7.85 -3.57 12.02
N ILE A 341 7.29 -2.45 11.57
CA ILE A 341 6.04 -2.43 10.80
C ILE A 341 6.19 -3.22 9.48
N LEU A 342 7.29 -3.03 8.75
CA LEU A 342 7.52 -3.78 7.51
C LEU A 342 7.73 -5.27 7.75
N ALA A 343 8.39 -5.64 8.84
CA ALA A 343 8.48 -7.04 9.24
C ALA A 343 7.08 -7.64 9.47
N GLN A 344 6.17 -6.91 10.12
CA GLN A 344 4.77 -7.34 10.28
C GLN A 344 4.05 -7.46 8.93
N VAL A 345 4.23 -6.50 8.01
CA VAL A 345 3.67 -6.60 6.65
C VAL A 345 4.16 -7.87 5.94
N ARG A 346 5.45 -8.20 6.03
CA ARG A 346 6.02 -9.42 5.43
C ARG A 346 5.46 -10.70 6.07
N GLN A 347 5.25 -10.71 7.38
CA GLN A 347 4.63 -11.83 8.09
C GLN A 347 3.16 -12.00 7.67
N LEU A 348 2.41 -10.91 7.50
CA LEU A 348 1.04 -10.92 6.97
C LEU A 348 0.98 -11.48 5.55
N ARG A 349 1.86 -11.03 4.66
CA ARG A 349 1.92 -11.50 3.27
C ARG A 349 2.19 -13.00 3.15
N ARG A 350 3.01 -13.54 4.05
CA ARG A 350 3.36 -14.98 4.11
C ARG A 350 2.32 -15.83 4.86
N GLY A 351 1.26 -15.23 5.41
CA GLY A 351 0.26 -15.95 6.18
C GLY A 351 0.77 -16.48 7.53
N GLU A 352 1.84 -15.91 8.09
CA GLU A 352 2.44 -16.36 9.35
C GLU A 352 1.65 -15.86 10.59
N LEU A 353 0.76 -14.89 10.41
CA LEU A 353 -0.04 -14.29 11.47
C LEU A 353 -1.52 -14.58 11.24
N GLU A 354 -2.19 -15.06 12.29
CA GLU A 354 -3.64 -15.23 12.30
C GLU A 354 -4.36 -14.03 12.95
N GLU A 355 -3.64 -13.27 13.77
CA GLU A 355 -4.14 -12.08 14.45
C GLU A 355 -3.03 -11.03 14.52
N ILE A 356 -3.39 -9.76 14.35
CA ILE A 356 -2.45 -8.64 14.49
C ILE A 356 -3.09 -7.45 15.17
N LYS A 357 -2.37 -6.83 16.10
CA LYS A 357 -2.79 -5.60 16.78
C LYS A 357 -2.10 -4.39 16.18
N VAL A 358 -2.89 -3.43 15.70
CA VAL A 358 -2.43 -2.15 15.18
C VAL A 358 -3.10 -1.05 16.00
N ASP A 359 -2.30 -0.40 16.85
CA ASP A 359 -2.77 0.60 17.82
C ASP A 359 -3.84 0.05 18.76
N ASP A 360 -5.07 0.57 18.73
CA ASP A 360 -6.20 0.04 19.49
C ASP A 360 -6.98 -1.04 18.72
N MET A 361 -6.77 -1.18 17.41
CA MET A 361 -7.47 -2.16 16.58
C MET A 361 -6.78 -3.53 16.62
N THR A 362 -7.58 -4.60 16.56
CA THR A 362 -7.05 -5.97 16.48
C THR A 362 -7.72 -6.77 15.38
N PHE A 363 -6.97 -7.08 14.33
CA PHE A 363 -7.46 -7.80 13.17
C PHE A 363 -7.37 -9.30 13.42
N ASN A 364 -8.51 -9.98 13.42
CA ASN A 364 -8.56 -11.43 13.26
C ASN A 364 -8.56 -11.71 11.75
N LEU A 365 -7.51 -12.37 11.27
CA LEU A 365 -7.24 -12.59 9.86
C LEU A 365 -7.81 -13.93 9.37
N ARG A 366 -8.26 -14.79 10.28
CA ARG A 366 -8.99 -16.01 9.92
C ARG A 366 -10.28 -15.62 9.23
N ARG A 367 -10.72 -16.48 8.30
CA ARG A 367 -11.99 -16.28 7.61
C ARG A 367 -13.13 -16.01 8.61
N PRO A 368 -13.90 -14.93 8.42
CA PRO A 368 -14.95 -14.59 9.36
C PRO A 368 -15.99 -15.72 9.39
N GLN A 369 -16.19 -16.33 10.56
CA GLN A 369 -17.27 -17.31 10.76
C GLN A 369 -18.66 -16.65 10.70
N VAL A 370 -18.71 -15.32 10.83
CA VAL A 370 -19.92 -14.52 10.77
C VAL A 370 -19.73 -13.41 9.74
N PHE A 371 -20.33 -13.58 8.57
CA PHE A 371 -20.44 -12.51 7.60
C PHE A 371 -21.69 -11.66 7.89
N ILE A 372 -21.57 -10.33 7.85
CA ILE A 372 -22.73 -9.44 7.92
C ILE A 372 -23.19 -9.20 6.48
N PRO A 373 -24.32 -9.80 6.04
CA PRO A 373 -24.82 -9.54 4.70
C PRO A 373 -25.25 -8.08 4.58
N ALA A 374 -24.99 -7.50 3.40
CA ALA A 374 -25.48 -6.20 3.05
C ALA A 374 -26.97 -6.25 2.74
N TYR A 375 -27.72 -5.30 3.29
CA TYR A 375 -29.09 -5.02 2.89
C TYR A 375 -29.06 -3.91 1.85
N TYR A 376 -29.46 -4.23 0.62
CA TYR A 376 -29.68 -3.20 -0.39
C TYR A 376 -31.16 -2.99 -0.65
N TYR A 377 -31.55 -1.73 -0.76
CA TYR A 377 -32.91 -1.39 -1.14
C TYR A 377 -33.02 -1.47 -2.66
N ASN A 378 -33.72 -2.48 -3.16
CA ASN A 378 -34.05 -2.56 -4.56
C ASN A 378 -35.26 -1.67 -4.84
N ALA A 379 -35.04 -0.54 -5.50
CA ALA A 379 -36.09 0.40 -5.85
C ALA A 379 -37.15 -0.19 -6.80
N GLN A 380 -36.80 -1.17 -7.62
CA GLN A 380 -37.70 -1.81 -8.58
C GLN A 380 -38.66 -2.77 -7.90
N THR A 381 -38.20 -3.54 -6.91
CA THR A 381 -39.03 -4.47 -6.15
C THR A 381 -39.58 -3.86 -4.86
N GLN A 382 -39.17 -2.64 -4.51
CA GLN A 382 -39.43 -1.98 -3.22
C GLN A 382 -39.04 -2.84 -2.01
N ASP A 383 -38.11 -3.78 -2.20
CA ASP A 383 -37.73 -4.76 -1.20
C ASP A 383 -36.24 -4.66 -0.85
N TYR A 384 -35.95 -5.00 0.40
CA TYR A 384 -34.58 -5.21 0.83
C TYR A 384 -34.14 -6.59 0.40
N VAL A 385 -33.19 -6.65 -0.54
CA VAL A 385 -32.65 -7.90 -1.01
C VAL A 385 -31.34 -8.17 -0.28
N TYR A 386 -31.16 -9.43 0.11
CA TYR A 386 -29.92 -9.92 0.69
C TYR A 386 -28.94 -10.22 -0.44
N GLN A 387 -27.79 -9.56 -0.44
CA GLN A 387 -26.66 -10.00 -1.24
C GLN A 387 -25.53 -10.46 -0.33
N THR A 388 -25.39 -11.77 -0.23
CA THR A 388 -24.09 -12.38 0.05
C THR A 388 -23.45 -12.58 -1.31
N GLY A 389 -22.72 -11.58 -1.81
CA GLY A 389 -21.80 -11.85 -2.92
C GLY A 389 -20.92 -13.02 -2.49
N ASN A 390 -20.86 -14.09 -3.30
CA ASN A 390 -19.87 -15.14 -3.14
C ASN A 390 -18.50 -14.49 -3.40
N LEU A 391 -17.94 -13.84 -2.37
CA LEU A 391 -16.64 -13.17 -2.42
C LEU A 391 -15.49 -14.14 -2.70
N TYR A 392 -15.76 -15.43 -2.47
CA TYR A 392 -14.87 -16.55 -2.74
C TYR A 392 -15.65 -17.64 -3.49
N PRO A 393 -15.90 -17.51 -4.80
CA PRO A 393 -16.69 -18.48 -5.57
C PRO A 393 -16.04 -19.87 -5.63
N GLN A 394 -14.73 -19.96 -5.36
CA GLN A 394 -13.93 -21.19 -5.26
C GLN A 394 -14.37 -22.13 -4.11
N LEU A 395 -15.21 -21.67 -3.18
CA LEU A 395 -15.53 -22.37 -1.94
C LEU A 395 -17.03 -22.60 -1.73
N ASN A 396 -17.80 -22.79 -2.80
CA ASN A 396 -19.12 -23.44 -2.72
C ASN A 396 -18.96 -24.90 -2.27
N VAL A 397 -18.50 -25.14 -1.04
CA VAL A 397 -18.80 -26.37 -0.33
C VAL A 397 -20.24 -26.21 0.10
N VAL A 398 -21.13 -26.81 -0.68
CA VAL A 398 -22.53 -27.00 -0.30
C VAL A 398 -22.52 -27.48 1.16
N PRO A 399 -23.10 -26.73 2.12
CA PRO A 399 -23.23 -27.26 3.47
C PRO A 399 -23.94 -28.60 3.35
N PRO A 400 -23.47 -29.68 3.98
CA PRO A 400 -24.15 -30.96 3.93
C PRO A 400 -25.59 -30.68 4.31
N SER A 401 -26.51 -30.92 3.37
CA SER A 401 -27.93 -30.73 3.52
C SER A 401 -28.32 -31.30 4.88
N GLN A 402 -28.66 -30.43 5.82
CA GLN A 402 -29.25 -30.88 7.08
C GLN A 402 -30.52 -31.64 6.68
N PRO A 403 -30.69 -32.90 7.10
CA PRO A 403 -31.90 -33.63 6.80
C PRO A 403 -33.08 -32.85 7.37
N ASP A 404 -34.09 -32.67 6.53
CA ASP A 404 -35.28 -31.86 6.77
C ASP A 404 -35.81 -32.01 8.21
N ALA A 405 -35.57 -31.00 9.04
CA ALA A 405 -36.27 -30.85 10.30
C ALA A 405 -37.71 -30.39 10.00
N TYR A 406 -38.56 -31.38 9.81
CA TYR A 406 -40.02 -31.38 9.90
C TYR A 406 -40.67 -30.01 10.18
N VAL A 407 -41.32 -29.49 9.15
CA VAL A 407 -42.39 -28.50 9.25
C VAL A 407 -43.52 -29.09 10.10
N GLN A 408 -43.66 -28.63 11.35
CA GLN A 408 -44.85 -28.84 12.15
C GLN A 408 -45.96 -27.91 11.64
N HIS A 409 -46.84 -28.41 10.78
CA HIS A 409 -48.14 -27.80 10.53
C HIS A 409 -49.19 -28.38 11.49
N HIS A 410 -49.93 -27.48 12.15
CA HIS A 410 -51.08 -27.77 12.98
C HIS A 410 -52.38 -27.82 12.16
N HIS A 411 -53.28 -28.68 12.64
CA HIS A 411 -54.75 -28.77 12.46
C HIS A 411 -55.35 -29.57 11.29
N GLY A 412 -56.15 -30.59 11.65
CA GLY A 412 -57.49 -30.75 11.08
C GLY A 412 -57.93 -32.13 10.55
N HIS A 413 -58.44 -32.99 11.46
CA HIS A 413 -59.42 -34.08 11.28
C HIS A 413 -59.17 -35.30 10.34
N PRO A 414 -59.72 -36.49 10.71
CA PRO A 414 -59.50 -37.77 10.04
C PRO A 414 -60.65 -38.15 9.09
N SER A 415 -60.36 -38.90 8.02
CA SER A 415 -61.29 -39.87 7.41
C SER A 415 -60.60 -40.77 6.38
N ASN A 416 -60.70 -42.08 6.64
CA ASN A 416 -60.90 -43.20 5.70
C ASN A 416 -59.82 -43.69 4.71
N MET A 417 -59.35 -44.90 5.05
CA MET A 417 -59.32 -46.14 4.26
C MET A 417 -58.50 -46.24 2.94
N ALA A 418 -57.42 -47.03 3.08
CA ALA A 418 -57.06 -48.23 2.33
C ALA A 418 -56.85 -48.17 0.79
N SER A 419 -55.64 -48.51 0.36
CA SER A 419 -55.39 -49.71 -0.48
C SER A 419 -53.89 -50.03 -0.59
N TYR A 420 -53.59 -51.33 -0.63
CA TYR A 420 -52.28 -51.98 -0.73
C TYR A 420 -51.55 -51.72 -2.06
N SER A 421 -50.21 -51.78 -2.06
CA SER A 421 -49.46 -52.70 -2.92
C SER A 421 -48.01 -52.83 -2.47
N ASP A 422 -47.64 -54.08 -2.19
CA ASP A 422 -46.29 -54.58 -1.96
C ASP A 422 -45.35 -54.36 -3.15
N SER A 423 -44.07 -54.09 -2.87
CA SER A 423 -42.92 -54.88 -3.36
C SER A 423 -41.57 -54.33 -2.81
N PRO A 424 -40.71 -55.17 -2.19
CA PRO A 424 -39.38 -54.82 -1.67
C PRO A 424 -38.25 -55.00 -2.73
N PRO A 425 -36.98 -54.62 -2.42
CA PRO A 425 -35.93 -54.27 -3.39
C PRO A 425 -35.01 -55.45 -3.77
N PRO A 426 -33.97 -55.22 -4.58
CA PRO A 426 -32.64 -55.49 -4.00
C PRO A 426 -31.51 -54.51 -4.39
N TYR A 427 -30.58 -54.39 -3.43
CA TYR A 427 -29.17 -54.01 -3.52
C TYR A 427 -28.43 -54.75 -4.67
N GLU A 428 -27.26 -54.34 -5.19
CA GLU A 428 -25.96 -54.18 -4.51
C GLU A 428 -24.87 -53.65 -5.53
N PRO A 429 -23.54 -53.69 -5.26
CA PRO A 429 -22.65 -52.51 -5.23
C PRO A 429 -21.64 -52.45 -6.40
N THR A 430 -20.86 -51.36 -6.52
CA THR A 430 -19.40 -51.38 -6.80
C THR A 430 -18.83 -49.97 -7.01
N GLN A 431 -17.89 -49.58 -6.15
CA GLN A 431 -16.71 -48.76 -6.49
C GLN A 431 -15.52 -49.73 -6.60
N PRO A 432 -14.46 -49.48 -7.40
CA PRO A 432 -13.40 -48.54 -6.97
C PRO A 432 -12.60 -47.78 -8.08
N VAL A 433 -12.05 -46.64 -7.64
CA VAL A 433 -10.66 -46.14 -7.86
C VAL A 433 -10.19 -45.83 -9.29
N TYR A 434 -9.88 -44.55 -9.53
CA TYR A 434 -8.64 -44.15 -10.22
C TYR A 434 -7.98 -42.98 -9.49
N ALA A 435 -6.69 -43.18 -9.19
CA ALA A 435 -5.76 -42.25 -8.57
C ALA A 435 -5.15 -41.27 -9.61
N PRO A 436 -4.49 -40.18 -9.18
CA PRO A 436 -4.10 -39.06 -10.04
C PRO A 436 -2.73 -39.27 -10.69
N THR A 437 -2.61 -38.90 -11.96
CA THR A 437 -1.31 -38.70 -12.62
C THR A 437 -0.95 -37.22 -12.60
N ALA A 438 0.08 -36.88 -11.83
CA ALA A 438 0.81 -35.61 -11.93
C ALA A 438 1.70 -35.61 -13.19
N PRO A 439 1.90 -34.47 -13.86
CA PRO A 439 3.00 -34.30 -14.79
C PRO A 439 4.27 -33.83 -14.06
N ASN A 440 5.32 -34.62 -14.25
CA ASN A 440 6.70 -34.35 -13.90
C ASN A 440 7.29 -33.39 -14.96
N PHE A 441 7.85 -32.26 -14.54
CA PHE A 441 8.71 -31.42 -15.39
C PHE A 441 10.09 -31.35 -14.77
N GLY A 442 11.07 -31.86 -15.53
CA GLY A 442 12.49 -31.69 -15.28
C GLY A 442 13.05 -30.39 -15.86
#